data_AF-A0A5C2H032-F1
#
_entry.id   AF-A0A5C2H032-F1
#
_cell.length_a   1.000
_cell.length_b   1.000
_cell.length_c   1.000
_cell.angle_alpha   90.00
_cell.angle_beta   90.00
_cell.angle_gamma   90.00
#
_symmetry.space_group_name_H-M   'P 1'
#
loop_
_entity.id
_entity.type
_entity.pdbx_description
1 polymer ?
#
loop_
_entity_poly.entity_id
_entity_poly.type
_entity_poly.pdbx_seq_one_letter_code
_entity_poly.pdbx_strand_id
1 'polypeptide(L)'
;AVAIKSTELAVRKLREEFKITPCVKKIDTVAAEWPASTNYLYLTYNGSSHDLDFPKEFIMVLGSGVYRIGSSVEFDWCAVGCLRELKKQGKKTIMVNYNPETVSTDYDMSDRLYFEE
;
A
#
# COMPACT_ATOMS: atom_id res chain seq x y z
N ALA A 1 -19.24 -6.92 -8.60
CA ALA A 1 -19.47 -8.35 -8.92
C ALA A 1 -20.90 -8.77 -8.62
N VAL A 2 -21.33 -8.67 -7.35
CA VAL A 2 -22.69 -9.04 -6.89
C VAL A 2 -23.80 -8.32 -7.66
N ALA A 3 -23.69 -7.00 -7.85
CA ALA A 3 -24.71 -6.19 -8.55
C ALA A 3 -24.98 -6.64 -10.00
N ILE A 4 -23.98 -7.19 -10.69
CA ILE A 4 -24.09 -7.66 -12.07
C ILE A 4 -24.10 -9.19 -12.18
N LYS A 5 -24.28 -9.90 -11.05
CA LYS A 5 -24.31 -11.37 -10.95
C LYS A 5 -23.13 -12.06 -11.66
N SER A 6 -21.95 -11.47 -11.57
CA SER A 6 -20.72 -11.98 -12.19
C SER A 6 -19.65 -12.24 -11.14
N THR A 7 -18.55 -12.89 -11.54
CA THR A 7 -17.41 -13.17 -10.66
C THR A 7 -16.52 -11.93 -10.53
N GLU A 8 -15.82 -11.79 -9.40
CA GLU A 8 -14.88 -10.68 -9.19
C GLU A 8 -13.79 -10.63 -10.26
N LEU A 9 -13.28 -11.81 -10.65
CA LEU A 9 -12.26 -11.93 -11.69
C LEU A 9 -12.76 -11.43 -13.05
N ALA A 10 -14.00 -11.74 -13.43
CA ALA A 10 -14.59 -11.26 -14.68
C ALA A 10 -14.75 -9.73 -14.67
N VAL A 11 -15.20 -9.16 -13.56
CA VAL A 11 -15.31 -7.69 -13.41
C VAL A 11 -13.94 -7.02 -13.47
N ARG A 12 -12.92 -7.62 -12.84
CA ARG A 12 -11.55 -7.11 -12.90
C ARG A 12 -11.02 -7.07 -14.33
N LYS A 13 -11.15 -8.17 -15.08
CA LYS A 13 -10.73 -8.23 -16.49
C LYS A 13 -11.43 -7.17 -17.34
N LEU A 14 -12.73 -7.00 -17.16
CA LEU A 14 -13.50 -5.98 -17.87
C LEU A 14 -12.98 -4.56 -17.58
N ARG A 15 -12.69 -4.24 -16.31
CA ARG A 15 -12.11 -2.94 -15.96
C ARG A 15 -10.74 -2.72 -16.58
N GLU A 16 -9.89 -3.76 -16.60
CA GLU A 16 -8.58 -3.72 -17.24
C GLU A 16 -8.71 -3.50 -18.77
N GLU A 17 -9.67 -4.13 -19.44
CA GLU A 17 -9.99 -3.92 -20.86
C GLU A 17 -10.41 -2.48 -21.16
N PHE A 18 -11.22 -1.87 -20.28
CA PHE A 18 -11.61 -0.46 -20.36
C PHE A 18 -10.53 0.50 -19.86
N LYS A 19 -9.35 0.01 -19.42
CA LYS A 19 -8.26 0.80 -18.83
C LYS A 19 -8.71 1.61 -17.60
N ILE A 20 -9.69 1.09 -16.86
CA ILE A 20 -10.19 1.67 -15.61
C ILE A 20 -9.37 1.09 -14.46
N THR A 21 -8.19 1.67 -14.25
CA THR A 21 -7.24 1.29 -13.19
C THR A 21 -6.96 2.47 -12.26
N PRO A 22 -6.79 2.23 -10.95
CA PRO A 22 -6.46 3.31 -10.02
C PRO A 22 -5.04 3.87 -10.28
N CYS A 23 -4.85 5.13 -9.92
CA CYS A 23 -3.58 5.81 -9.88
C CYS A 23 -3.00 5.80 -8.46
N VAL A 24 -1.67 5.88 -8.35
CA VAL A 24 -0.98 5.96 -7.04
C VAL A 24 -0.60 7.41 -6.77
N LYS A 25 -0.99 7.91 -5.61
CA LYS A 25 -0.77 9.30 -5.18
C LYS A 25 0.04 9.35 -3.89
N LYS A 26 0.84 10.41 -3.74
CA LYS A 26 1.61 10.68 -2.52
C LYS A 26 0.82 11.52 -1.53
N ILE A 27 1.04 11.28 -0.25
CA ILE A 27 0.57 12.13 0.84
C ILE A 27 1.74 13.02 1.26
N ASP A 28 1.60 14.32 1.04
CA ASP A 28 2.70 15.29 1.14
C ASP A 28 2.45 16.42 2.14
N THR A 29 1.31 16.42 2.83
CA THR A 29 0.83 17.43 3.80
C THR A 29 0.54 18.82 3.23
N VAL A 30 1.00 19.14 2.02
CA VAL A 30 0.93 20.48 1.40
C VAL A 30 0.16 20.50 0.07
N ALA A 31 -0.55 19.42 -0.26
CA ALA A 31 -1.39 19.32 -1.46
C ALA A 31 -0.63 19.67 -2.75
N ALA A 32 0.58 19.12 -2.90
CA ALA A 32 1.50 19.32 -4.02
C ALA A 32 2.01 20.76 -4.22
N GLU A 33 1.92 21.63 -3.20
CA GLU A 33 2.59 22.94 -3.24
C GLU A 33 4.12 22.80 -3.40
N TRP A 34 4.69 21.80 -2.73
CA TRP A 34 6.11 21.47 -2.77
C TRP A 34 6.32 20.01 -3.19
N PRO A 35 7.43 19.70 -3.89
CA PRO A 35 7.71 18.34 -4.29
C PRO A 35 7.89 17.43 -3.07
N ALA A 36 7.02 16.43 -2.97
CA ALA A 36 6.98 15.48 -1.86
C ALA A 36 8.13 14.48 -1.93
N SER A 37 9.00 14.50 -0.91
CA SER A 37 10.00 13.47 -0.66
C SER A 37 9.43 12.28 0.13
N THR A 38 8.13 12.26 0.41
CA THR A 38 7.48 11.21 1.20
C THR A 38 7.30 9.93 0.38
N ASN A 39 7.31 8.82 1.09
CA ASN A 39 7.06 7.46 0.61
C ASN A 39 5.68 6.94 1.05
N TYR A 40 4.79 7.85 1.50
CA TYR A 40 3.46 7.54 1.98
C TYR A 40 2.43 7.68 0.85
N LEU A 41 1.74 6.58 0.53
CA LEU A 41 1.02 6.39 -0.72
C LEU A 41 -0.41 5.88 -0.48
N TYR A 42 -1.31 6.23 -1.41
CA TYR A 42 -2.66 5.69 -1.49
C TYR A 42 -3.09 5.54 -2.97
N LEU A 43 -4.15 4.78 -3.21
CA LEU A 43 -4.74 4.52 -4.51
C LEU A 43 -6.01 5.35 -4.70
N THR A 44 -6.21 5.88 -5.92
CA THR A 44 -7.45 6.58 -6.26
C THR A 44 -7.79 6.39 -7.73
N TYR A 45 -9.08 6.20 -8.02
CA TYR A 45 -9.59 6.26 -9.40
C TYR A 45 -9.70 7.69 -9.93
N ASN A 46 -9.71 8.69 -9.04
CA ASN A 46 -9.78 10.11 -9.39
C ASN A 46 -8.38 10.67 -9.65
N GLY A 47 -7.66 10.07 -10.59
CA GLY A 47 -6.32 10.48 -10.97
C GLY A 47 -6.05 10.22 -12.44
N SER A 48 -5.18 11.03 -13.03
CA SER A 48 -4.76 10.91 -14.43
C SER A 48 -3.36 10.31 -14.60
N SER A 49 -2.54 10.29 -13.55
CA SER A 49 -1.16 9.81 -13.55
C SER A 49 -0.73 9.32 -12.17
N HIS A 50 0.35 8.53 -12.13
CA HIS A 50 1.01 8.13 -10.89
C HIS A 50 2.04 9.19 -10.45
N ASP A 51 2.18 9.39 -9.14
CA ASP A 51 3.15 10.35 -8.57
C ASP A 51 4.57 9.75 -8.37
N LEU A 52 4.77 8.51 -8.81
CA LEU A 52 6.03 7.79 -8.69
C LEU A 52 6.24 6.78 -9.83
N ASP A 53 7.51 6.45 -10.05
CA ASP A 53 7.91 5.38 -10.94
C ASP A 53 7.80 4.01 -10.28
N PHE A 54 7.68 2.96 -11.08
CA PHE A 54 7.62 1.57 -10.63
C PHE A 54 8.86 0.79 -11.10
N PRO A 55 10.04 0.99 -10.48
CA PRO A 55 11.17 0.12 -10.73
C PRO A 55 10.84 -1.30 -10.29
N LYS A 56 11.39 -2.27 -10.99
CA LYS A 56 11.32 -3.68 -10.59
C LYS A 56 12.18 -3.87 -9.32
N GLU A 57 11.96 -4.97 -8.60
CA GLU A 57 12.73 -5.40 -7.40
C GLU A 57 12.28 -4.86 -6.03
N PHE A 58 10.98 -4.87 -5.74
CA PHE A 58 10.47 -4.65 -4.39
C PHE A 58 9.89 -5.93 -3.79
N ILE A 59 10.03 -6.08 -2.47
CA ILE A 59 9.41 -7.14 -1.68
C ILE A 59 8.24 -6.55 -0.92
N MET A 60 7.05 -7.11 -1.09
CA MET A 60 5.84 -6.66 -0.41
C MET A 60 5.66 -7.40 0.91
N VAL A 61 5.38 -6.65 1.97
CA VAL A 61 4.96 -7.15 3.29
C VAL A 61 3.52 -6.70 3.51
N LEU A 62 2.64 -7.67 3.77
CA LEU A 62 1.23 -7.43 4.03
C LEU A 62 1.01 -7.32 5.55
N GLY A 63 0.37 -6.24 5.97
CA GLY A 63 -0.02 -6.03 7.36
C GLY A 63 -1.21 -6.89 7.78
N SER A 64 -1.47 -6.92 9.08
CA SER A 64 -2.58 -7.68 9.67
C SER A 64 -3.94 -7.01 9.57
N GLY A 65 -4.00 -5.75 9.12
CA GLY A 65 -5.21 -4.94 9.19
C GLY A 65 -5.58 -4.54 10.62
N VAL A 66 -6.86 -4.24 10.84
CA VAL A 66 -7.38 -3.76 12.12
C VAL A 66 -7.33 -4.83 13.23
N TYR A 67 -7.08 -4.38 14.46
CA TYR A 67 -7.07 -5.26 15.61
C TYR A 67 -8.43 -5.89 15.89
N ARG A 68 -8.42 -7.18 16.22
CA ARG A 68 -9.60 -7.99 16.58
C ARG A 68 -9.21 -8.98 17.67
N ILE A 69 -10.19 -9.54 18.37
CA ILE A 69 -9.91 -10.61 19.34
C ILE A 69 -9.23 -11.77 18.61
N GLY A 70 -8.02 -12.14 19.05
CA GLY A 70 -7.17 -13.15 18.39
C GLY A 70 -6.24 -12.61 17.29
N SER A 71 -6.25 -11.30 17.01
CA SER A 71 -5.33 -10.62 16.11
C SER A 71 -4.99 -9.23 16.61
N SER A 72 -3.91 -9.12 17.38
CA SER A 72 -3.47 -7.88 18.03
C SER A 72 -2.04 -7.48 17.60
N VAL A 73 -1.36 -6.71 18.45
CA VAL A 73 -0.05 -6.10 18.22
C VAL A 73 1.07 -7.10 17.89
N GLU A 74 0.91 -8.38 18.23
CA GLU A 74 1.87 -9.43 17.90
C GLU A 74 2.14 -9.53 16.39
N PHE A 75 1.12 -9.32 15.56
CA PHE A 75 1.28 -9.36 14.10
C PHE A 75 1.99 -8.12 13.56
N ASP A 76 1.78 -6.95 14.19
CA ASP A 76 2.53 -5.73 13.85
C ASP A 76 4.02 -5.91 14.19
N TRP A 77 4.32 -6.51 15.34
CA TRP A 77 5.71 -6.81 15.73
C TRP A 77 6.40 -7.74 14.73
N CYS A 78 5.72 -8.78 14.24
CA CYS A 78 6.22 -9.66 13.20
C CYS A 78 6.47 -8.92 11.87
N ALA A 79 5.56 -8.03 11.46
CA ALA A 79 5.71 -7.23 10.25
C ALA A 79 6.91 -6.28 10.33
N VAL A 80 7.05 -5.56 11.44
CA VAL A 80 8.20 -4.67 11.70
C VAL A 80 9.51 -5.45 11.73
N GLY A 81 9.52 -6.64 12.35
CA GLY A 81 10.68 -7.53 12.35
C GLY A 81 11.11 -7.95 10.94
N CYS A 82 10.14 -8.33 10.10
CA CYS A 82 10.36 -8.69 8.70
C CYS A 82 10.92 -7.52 7.89
N LEU A 83 10.32 -6.33 7.99
CA LEU A 83 10.78 -5.12 7.29
C LEU A 83 12.22 -4.76 7.65
N ARG A 84 12.56 -4.80 8.95
CA ARG A 84 13.92 -4.52 9.43
C ARG A 84 14.93 -5.51 8.89
N GLU A 85 14.58 -6.79 8.82
CA GLU A 85 15.49 -7.82 8.33
C GLU A 85 15.70 -7.70 6.82
N LEU A 86 14.63 -7.44 6.04
CA LEU A 86 14.74 -7.15 4.61
C LEU A 86 15.62 -5.92 4.34
N LYS A 87 15.45 -4.86 5.15
CA LYS A 87 16.27 -3.64 5.06
C LYS A 87 17.75 -3.91 5.36
N LYS A 88 18.07 -4.74 6.36
CA LYS A 88 19.46 -5.17 6.65
C LYS A 88 20.08 -5.95 5.50
N GLN A 89 19.29 -6.71 4.76
CA GLN A 89 19.73 -7.44 3.57
C GLN A 89 19.79 -6.54 2.31
N GLY A 90 19.58 -5.23 2.45
CA GLY A 90 19.61 -4.27 1.34
C GLY A 90 18.46 -4.44 0.36
N LYS A 91 17.35 -5.09 0.76
CA LYS A 91 16.16 -5.28 -0.07
C LYS A 91 15.21 -4.10 0.07
N LYS A 92 14.65 -3.66 -1.06
CA LYS A 92 13.61 -2.62 -1.07
C LYS A 92 12.27 -3.21 -0.69
N THR A 93 11.54 -2.55 0.21
CA THR A 93 10.30 -3.05 0.78
C THR A 93 9.09 -2.18 0.45
N ILE A 94 7.94 -2.83 0.31
CA ILE A 94 6.63 -2.19 0.23
C ILE A 94 5.80 -2.70 1.40
N MET A 95 5.35 -1.81 2.28
CA MET A 95 4.38 -2.15 3.32
C MET A 95 2.97 -1.81 2.83
N VAL A 96 2.02 -2.73 3.00
CA VAL A 96 0.59 -2.49 2.75
C VAL A 96 -0.18 -2.77 4.03
N ASN A 97 -0.82 -1.76 4.60
CA ASN A 97 -1.65 -1.89 5.79
C ASN A 97 -2.60 -0.69 5.90
N TYR A 98 -3.75 -0.87 6.54
CA TYR A 98 -4.76 0.18 6.73
C TYR A 98 -5.08 0.45 8.20
N ASN A 99 -4.32 -0.14 9.13
CA ASN A 99 -4.48 0.13 10.56
C ASN A 99 -3.69 1.38 10.98
N PRO A 100 -4.34 2.47 11.41
CA PRO A 100 -3.63 3.69 11.80
C PRO A 100 -2.89 3.58 13.14
N GLU A 101 -3.14 2.52 13.92
CA GLU A 101 -2.57 2.32 15.27
C GLU A 101 -1.24 1.53 15.26
N THR A 102 -0.74 1.15 14.09
CA THR A 102 0.43 0.27 13.96
C THR A 102 1.74 1.01 13.75
N VAL A 103 2.84 0.42 14.23
CA VAL A 103 4.20 0.91 13.95
C VAL A 103 4.64 0.52 12.54
N SER A 104 4.11 -0.57 11.98
CA SER A 104 4.37 -0.93 10.57
C SER A 104 3.88 0.12 9.56
N THR A 105 2.88 0.94 9.93
CA THR A 105 2.40 2.08 9.14
C THR A 105 3.16 3.38 9.40
N ASP A 106 4.31 3.31 10.06
CA ASP A 106 5.25 4.42 10.08
C ASP A 106 6.02 4.47 8.76
N TYR A 107 6.12 5.66 8.18
CA TYR A 107 6.79 5.91 6.91
C TYR A 107 8.30 5.59 6.98
N ASP A 108 8.92 5.57 8.16
CA ASP A 108 10.33 5.23 8.33
C ASP A 108 10.66 3.73 8.22
N MET A 109 9.63 2.86 8.29
CA MET A 109 9.82 1.41 8.36
C MET A 109 10.02 0.73 7.00
N SER A 110 9.57 1.35 5.90
CA SER A 110 9.61 0.76 4.56
C SER A 110 10.02 1.78 3.49
N ASP A 111 10.43 1.33 2.31
CA ASP A 111 10.74 2.25 1.20
C ASP A 111 9.48 2.84 0.56
N ARG A 112 8.34 2.14 0.68
CA ARG A 112 7.02 2.57 0.25
C ARG A 112 5.96 2.04 1.19
N LEU A 113 5.13 2.93 1.71
CA LEU A 113 3.98 2.59 2.54
C LEU A 113 2.70 2.89 1.78
N TYR A 114 1.90 1.85 1.51
CA TYR A 114 0.56 1.98 0.97
C TYR A 114 -0.46 1.83 2.10
N PHE A 115 -1.20 2.90 2.36
CA PHE A 115 -2.28 2.88 3.33
C PHE A 115 -3.59 2.47 2.66
N GLU A 116 -3.79 1.17 2.51
CA GLU A 116 -4.84 0.57 1.67
C GLU A 116 -5.39 -0.74 2.26
N GLU A 117 -6.63 -1.06 1.90
CA GLU A 117 -7.37 -2.29 2.27
C GLU A 117 -7.24 -3.39 1.20
#